data_AF-A0A538GXY5-F1
#
_entry.id   AF-A0A538GXY5-F1
#
_cell.length_a   1.000
_cell.length_b   1.000
_cell.length_c   1.000
_cell.angle_alpha   90.00
_cell.angle_beta   90.00
_cell.angle_gamma   90.00
#
_symmetry.space_group_name_H-M   'P 1'
#
loop_
_entity.id
_entity.type
_entity.pdbx_description
1 polymer ?
#
loop_
_entity_poly.entity_id
_entity_poly.type
_entity_poly.pdbx_seq_one_letter_code
_entity_poly.pdbx_strand_id
1 'polypeptide(L)'
;MKTARSARHRCDGLLPASSPLRRLARPTATALAGGRAILMELAHPAIAQAVADFDHFREDPARRAQLTAKAFRDVIHGTTAQAAAVGRRLDAVHAR
;
A
#
# COMPACT_ATOMS: atom_id res chain seq x y z
N MET A 1 -31.45 8.15 27.50
CA MET A 1 -30.64 7.29 28.40
C MET A 1 -29.74 6.42 27.52
N LYS A 2 -28.40 6.58 27.63
CA LYS A 2 -27.27 5.73 27.15
C LYS A 2 -27.66 4.42 26.41
N THR A 3 -27.27 4.09 25.17
CA THR A 3 -25.88 3.88 24.68
C THR A 3 -25.80 3.66 23.15
N ALA A 4 -26.10 4.64 22.29
CA ALA A 4 -25.84 4.51 20.84
C ALA A 4 -24.34 4.57 20.45
N ARG A 5 -23.40 4.48 21.41
CA ARG A 5 -22.02 4.98 21.27
C ARG A 5 -20.92 4.03 21.77
N SER A 6 -21.24 2.80 22.19
CA SER A 6 -20.29 1.94 22.91
C SER A 6 -19.52 0.91 22.06
N ALA A 7 -19.91 0.68 20.80
CA ALA A 7 -19.37 -0.40 19.96
C ALA A 7 -18.84 0.10 18.60
N ARG A 8 -18.21 1.28 18.57
CA ARG A 8 -17.06 1.49 17.67
C ARG A 8 -16.01 0.47 18.09
N HIS A 9 -16.13 -0.75 17.57
CA HIS A 9 -15.32 -1.91 17.91
C HIS A 9 -13.83 -1.65 17.63
N ARG A 10 -13.11 -1.11 18.63
CA ARG A 10 -11.66 -1.19 18.84
C ARG A 10 -10.79 -1.25 17.57
N CYS A 11 -10.86 -0.24 16.70
CA CYS A 11 -9.93 -0.15 15.58
C CYS A 11 -8.63 0.51 16.05
N ASP A 12 -7.61 -0.30 16.34
CA ASP A 12 -6.23 0.19 16.38
C ASP A 12 -5.69 0.24 14.93
N GLY A 13 -6.21 1.18 14.13
CA GLY A 13 -5.97 1.25 12.68
C GLY A 13 -7.12 1.88 11.88
N LEU A 14 -6.87 2.15 10.60
CA LEU A 14 -7.88 2.71 9.68
C LEU A 14 -9.01 1.72 9.37
N LEU A 15 -8.72 0.42 9.38
CA LEU A 15 -9.67 -0.64 9.10
C LEU A 15 -9.87 -1.52 10.34
N PRO A 16 -11.12 -1.86 10.71
CA PRO A 16 -11.39 -2.80 11.79
C PRO A 16 -10.77 -4.16 11.50
N ALA A 17 -10.47 -4.92 12.55
CA ALA A 17 -9.82 -6.22 12.39
C ALA A 17 -10.62 -7.19 11.49
N SER A 18 -11.96 -7.10 11.56
CA SER A 18 -12.93 -7.87 10.77
C SER A 18 -13.14 -7.38 9.34
N SER A 19 -12.47 -6.31 8.91
CA SER A 19 -12.65 -5.75 7.57
C SER A 19 -12.33 -6.77 6.47
N PRO A 20 -13.24 -6.99 5.51
CA PRO A 20 -12.98 -7.83 4.34
C PRO A 20 -11.75 -7.36 3.53
N LEU A 21 -11.48 -6.05 3.52
CA LEU A 21 -10.31 -5.49 2.85
C LEU A 21 -9.00 -6.00 3.48
N ARG A 22 -8.92 -6.12 4.81
CA ARG A 22 -7.75 -6.71 5.48
C ARG A 22 -7.56 -8.18 5.13
N ARG A 23 -8.66 -8.92 4.89
CA ARG A 23 -8.59 -10.32 4.48
C ARG A 23 -8.11 -10.46 3.03
N LEU A 24 -8.57 -9.58 2.14
CA LEU A 24 -8.13 -9.55 0.75
C LEU A 24 -6.66 -9.12 0.62
N ALA A 25 -6.27 -8.11 1.39
CA ALA A 25 -4.95 -7.48 1.35
C ALA A 25 -3.87 -8.19 2.18
N ARG A 26 -4.04 -9.48 2.50
CA ARG A 26 -3.05 -10.24 3.27
C ARG A 26 -1.67 -10.12 2.60
N PRO A 27 -0.57 -9.98 3.38
CA PRO A 27 0.74 -9.68 2.81
C PRO A 27 1.18 -10.60 1.66
N THR A 28 0.89 -11.90 1.76
CA THR A 28 1.20 -12.89 0.72
C THR A 28 0.34 -12.71 -0.54
N ALA A 29 -0.96 -12.48 -0.39
CA ALA A 29 -1.87 -12.25 -1.51
C ALA A 29 -1.51 -10.95 -2.24
N THR A 30 -1.26 -9.87 -1.50
CA THR A 30 -0.84 -8.58 -2.06
C THR A 30 0.50 -8.68 -2.79
N ALA A 31 1.48 -9.40 -2.23
CA ALA A 31 2.77 -9.58 -2.89
C ALA A 31 2.64 -10.34 -4.23
N LEU A 32 1.86 -11.43 -4.25
CA LEU A 32 1.61 -12.19 -5.47
C LEU A 32 0.83 -11.39 -6.50
N ALA A 33 -0.23 -10.70 -6.09
CA ALA A 33 -1.05 -9.87 -6.97
C ALA A 33 -0.25 -8.70 -7.55
N GLY A 34 0.55 -8.01 -6.72
CA GLY A 34 1.42 -6.92 -7.16
C GLY A 34 2.51 -7.38 -8.11
N GLY A 35 3.20 -8.47 -7.80
CA GLY A 35 4.21 -9.04 -8.71
C GLY A 35 3.61 -9.46 -10.05
N ARG A 36 2.44 -10.10 -10.04
CA ARG A 36 1.72 -10.44 -11.27
C ARG A 36 1.33 -9.21 -12.08
N ALA A 37 0.81 -8.16 -11.42
CA ALA A 37 0.43 -6.92 -12.10
C ALA A 37 1.62 -6.30 -12.82
N ILE A 38 2.77 -6.19 -12.15
CA ILE A 38 4.01 -5.67 -12.75
C ILE A 38 4.42 -6.49 -13.98
N LEU A 39 4.36 -7.83 -13.89
CA LEU A 39 4.70 -8.68 -15.04
C LEU A 39 3.74 -8.48 -16.23
N MET A 40 2.44 -8.28 -15.95
CA MET A 40 1.46 -7.99 -17.01
C MET A 40 1.67 -6.60 -17.62
N GLU A 41 2.03 -5.60 -16.82
CA GLU A 41 2.35 -4.25 -17.29
C GLU A 41 3.60 -4.27 -18.16
N LEU A 42 4.67 -4.93 -17.73
CA LEU A 42 5.92 -5.06 -18.48
C LEU A 42 5.77 -5.91 -19.76
N ALA A 43 4.73 -6.75 -19.85
CA ALA A 43 4.43 -7.45 -21.09
C ALA A 43 3.90 -6.50 -22.19
N HIS A 44 3.47 -5.27 -21.85
CA HIS A 44 3.09 -4.27 -22.84
C HIS A 44 4.32 -3.51 -23.35
N PRO A 45 4.64 -3.54 -24.66
CA PRO A 45 5.89 -3.00 -25.19
C PRO A 45 6.08 -1.50 -24.94
N ALA A 46 5.00 -0.71 -24.91
CA ALA A 46 5.12 0.72 -24.59
C ALA A 46 5.49 0.97 -23.12
N ILE A 47 5.00 0.16 -22.18
CA ILE A 47 5.41 0.25 -20.77
C ILE A 47 6.85 -0.22 -20.60
N ALA A 48 7.22 -1.34 -21.23
CA ALA A 48 8.58 -1.85 -21.19
C ALA A 48 9.59 -0.83 -21.71
N GLN A 49 9.28 -0.17 -22.83
CA GLN A 49 10.12 0.87 -23.42
C GLN A 49 10.19 2.11 -22.51
N ALA A 50 9.07 2.57 -21.97
CA ALA A 50 9.05 3.72 -21.04
C ALA A 50 9.89 3.47 -19.78
N VAL A 51 9.84 2.26 -19.21
CA VAL A 51 10.68 1.85 -18.06
C VAL A 51 12.16 1.80 -18.45
N ALA A 52 12.48 1.39 -19.67
CA ALA A 52 13.85 1.40 -20.18
C ALA A 52 14.39 2.82 -20.36
N ASP A 53 13.54 3.75 -20.81
CA ASP A 53 13.95 5.09 -21.25
C ASP A 53 14.02 6.13 -20.12
N PHE A 54 13.14 6.05 -19.10
CA PHE A 54 12.91 7.19 -18.20
C PHE A 54 13.15 6.94 -16.71
N ASP A 55 13.50 5.73 -16.27
CA ASP A 55 13.21 5.39 -14.88
C ASP A 55 14.40 5.42 -13.91
N HIS A 56 14.33 6.34 -12.93
CA HIS A 56 15.02 6.26 -11.63
C HIS A 56 14.68 4.96 -10.88
N PHE A 57 13.60 4.26 -11.26
CA PHE A 57 13.27 2.90 -10.79
C PHE A 57 14.37 1.88 -11.09
N ARG A 58 15.24 2.11 -12.08
CA ARG A 58 16.38 1.23 -12.38
C ARG A 58 17.42 1.21 -11.26
N GLU A 59 17.54 2.28 -10.47
CA GLU A 59 18.60 2.38 -9.46
C GLU A 59 18.38 1.39 -8.31
N ASP A 60 17.12 1.22 -7.86
CA ASP A 60 16.77 0.25 -6.83
C ASP A 60 15.27 -0.14 -6.88
N PRO A 61 14.86 -0.95 -7.87
CA PRO A 61 13.47 -1.34 -8.07
C PRO A 61 12.91 -2.16 -6.90
N ALA A 62 13.77 -2.99 -6.30
CA ALA A 62 13.42 -3.84 -5.17
C ALA A 62 13.09 -3.00 -3.94
N ARG A 63 13.92 -1.99 -3.63
CA ARG A 63 13.66 -1.08 -2.52
C ARG A 63 12.39 -0.27 -2.74
N ARG A 64 12.12 0.20 -3.97
CA ARG A 64 10.86 0.90 -4.28
C ARG A 64 9.65 -0.01 -4.04
N ALA A 65 9.67 -1.24 -4.54
CA ALA A 65 8.61 -2.21 -4.31
C ALA A 65 8.41 -2.50 -2.82
N GLN A 66 9.50 -2.65 -2.05
CA GLN A 66 9.44 -2.84 -0.60
C GLN A 66 8.84 -1.63 0.13
N LEU A 67 9.19 -0.41 -0.28
CA LEU A 67 8.64 0.82 0.30
C LEU A 67 7.13 0.92 0.05
N THR A 68 6.67 0.61 -1.16
CA THR A 68 5.24 0.54 -1.49
C THR A 68 4.53 -0.53 -0.68
N ALA A 69 5.10 -1.74 -0.61
CA ALA A 69 4.53 -2.84 0.18
C ALA A 69 4.44 -2.51 1.67
N LYS A 70 5.45 -1.81 2.22
CA LYS A 70 5.44 -1.32 3.60
C LYS A 70 4.34 -0.27 3.80
N ALA A 71 4.27 0.74 2.94
CA ALA A 71 3.26 1.80 3.02
C ALA A 71 1.84 1.21 2.96
N PHE A 72 1.59 0.29 2.02
CA PHE A 72 0.31 -0.40 1.89
C PHE A 72 -0.03 -1.23 3.14
N ARG A 73 0.93 -2.00 3.69
CA ARG A 73 0.73 -2.72 4.96
C ARG A 73 0.40 -1.79 6.11
N ASP A 74 1.12 -0.69 6.26
CA ASP A 74 0.95 0.25 7.37
C ASP A 74 -0.43 0.93 7.31
N VAL A 75 -0.96 1.18 6.10
CA VAL A 75 -2.31 1.72 5.90
C VAL A 75 -3.41 0.70 6.20
N ILE A 76 -3.26 -0.55 5.73
CA ILE A 76 -4.33 -1.56 5.82
C ILE A 76 -4.32 -2.32 7.15
N HIS A 77 -3.14 -2.60 7.68
CA HIS A 77 -2.94 -3.46 8.85
C HIS A 77 -2.32 -2.74 10.04
N GLY A 78 -1.75 -1.55 9.86
CA GLY A 78 -1.13 -0.76 10.92
C GLY A 78 -2.11 0.10 11.70
N THR A 79 -1.56 0.81 12.69
CA THR A 79 -2.30 1.75 13.54
C THR A 79 -2.65 3.03 12.79
N THR A 80 -3.59 3.81 13.33
CA THR A 80 -3.95 5.12 12.76
C THR A 80 -2.74 6.06 12.68
N ALA A 81 -1.82 5.99 13.64
CA ALA A 81 -0.60 6.78 13.64
C ALA A 81 0.36 6.37 12.51
N GLN A 82 0.51 5.06 12.25
CA GLN A 82 1.32 4.56 11.14
C GLN A 82 0.74 4.97 9.80
N ALA A 83 -0.58 4.85 9.61
CA ALA A 83 -1.23 5.27 8.38
C ALA A 83 -1.12 6.79 8.15
N ALA A 84 -1.29 7.61 9.19
CA ALA A 84 -1.10 9.06 9.10
C ALA A 84 0.35 9.43 8.76
N ALA A 85 1.34 8.69 9.28
CA ALA A 85 2.75 8.89 8.93
C ALA A 85 3.04 8.55 7.47
N VAL A 86 2.40 7.51 6.92
CA VAL A 86 2.47 7.21 5.48
C VAL A 86 1.93 8.38 4.66
N GLY A 87 0.75 8.91 5.00
CA GLY A 87 0.16 10.07 4.33
C GLY A 87 1.13 11.26 4.25
N ARG A 88 1.64 11.70 5.41
CA ARG A 88 2.61 12.81 5.47
C ARG A 88 3.86 12.57 4.64
N ARG A 89 4.36 11.33 4.62
CA ARG A 89 5.54 10.98 3.81
C ARG A 89 5.24 11.07 2.32
N LEU A 90 4.08 10.57 1.88
CA LEU A 90 3.69 10.63 0.48
C LEU A 90 3.45 12.07 0.03
N ASP A 91 2.80 12.89 0.85
CA ASP A 91 2.60 14.31 0.58
C ASP A 91 3.94 15.03 0.37
N ALA A 92 4.92 14.77 1.23
CA ALA A 92 6.26 15.36 1.10
C ALA A 92 7.01 14.87 -0.16
N VAL A 93 6.84 13.61 -0.57
CA VAL A 93 7.46 13.07 -1.78
C VAL A 93 6.82 13.64 -3.04
N HIS A 94 5.49 13.83 -3.05
CA HIS A 94 4.75 14.35 -4.20
C HIS A 94 4.78 15.88 -4.34
N ALA A 95 5.15 16.60 -3.27
CA ALA A 95 5.34 18.05 -3.32
C ALA A 95 6.68 18.48 -3.95
N ARG A 96 7.53 17.51 -4.32
CA ARG A 96 8.85 17.73 -4.94
C ARG A 96 8.77 17.58 -6.46
#